data_AF-A0A7W9WGI2-F1
#
_entry.id   AF-A0A7W9WGI2-F1
#
_cell.length_a   1.000
_cell.length_b   1.000
_cell.length_c   1.000
_cell.angle_alpha   90.00
_cell.angle_beta   90.00
_cell.angle_gamma   90.00
#
_symmetry.space_group_name_H-M   'P 1'
#
loop_
_entity.id
_entity.type
_entity.pdbx_description
1 polymer ?
#
loop_
_entity_poly.entity_id
_entity_poly.type
_entity_poly.pdbx_seq_one_letter_code
_entity_poly.pdbx_strand_id
1 'polypeptide(L)'
;MAEALKGAGLTRKSQLSILARLIAGMRSSWRMSAAWQGHDEGAPARQVRGFAVWVCGPLGYWHRELPAEPILPGQVDENTPLRLVRVDAKKVWQLITDLLPAAEEFATAPHSG
;
A
#
# COMPACT_ATOMS: atom_id res chain seq x y z
N MET A 1 -3.13 7.33 -24.19
CA MET A 1 -3.11 7.43 -22.71
C MET A 1 -4.27 8.25 -22.17
N ALA A 2 -4.38 9.55 -22.48
CA ALA A 2 -5.43 10.42 -21.91
C ALA A 2 -6.86 9.97 -22.30
N GLU A 3 -7.08 9.54 -23.54
CA GLU A 3 -8.40 9.05 -23.99
C GLU A 3 -8.81 7.72 -23.31
N ALA A 4 -7.86 6.79 -23.11
CA ALA A 4 -8.13 5.54 -22.38
C ALA A 4 -8.50 5.80 -20.91
N LEU A 5 -7.86 6.79 -20.28
CA LEU A 5 -8.13 7.17 -18.89
C LEU A 5 -9.45 7.95 -18.74
N LYS A 6 -9.87 8.72 -19.75
CA LYS A 6 -11.22 9.33 -19.78
C LYS A 6 -12.31 8.25 -19.87
N GLY A 7 -12.08 7.21 -20.68
CA GLY A 7 -12.98 6.06 -20.80
C GLY A 7 -13.19 5.30 -19.48
N ALA A 8 -12.23 5.40 -18.55
CA ALA A 8 -12.30 4.82 -17.20
C ALA A 8 -12.98 5.74 -16.15
N GLY A 9 -13.71 6.79 -16.55
CA GLY A 9 -14.49 7.63 -15.65
C GLY A 9 -13.74 8.78 -14.97
N LEU A 10 -12.48 9.06 -15.35
CA LEU A 10 -11.73 10.21 -14.84
C LEU A 10 -12.14 11.51 -15.55
N THR A 11 -13.15 12.18 -15.02
CA THR A 11 -13.77 13.37 -15.64
C THR A 11 -13.07 14.68 -15.31
N ARG A 12 -12.32 14.75 -14.20
CA ARG A 12 -11.56 15.96 -13.81
C ARG A 12 -10.21 16.03 -14.54
N LYS A 13 -10.10 16.98 -15.47
CA LYS A 13 -8.92 17.20 -16.35
C LYS A 13 -7.58 17.26 -15.62
N SER A 14 -7.54 17.83 -14.41
CA SER A 14 -6.32 17.93 -13.59
C SER A 14 -5.87 16.59 -13.00
N GLN A 15 -6.80 15.82 -12.42
CA GLN A 15 -6.51 14.50 -11.85
C GLN A 15 -6.09 13.51 -12.93
N LEU A 16 -6.77 13.56 -14.08
CA LEU A 16 -6.43 12.79 -15.28
C LEU A 16 -5.00 13.07 -15.77
N SER A 17 -4.63 14.36 -15.85
CA SER A 17 -3.28 14.76 -16.26
C SER A 17 -2.21 14.29 -15.26
N ILE A 18 -2.47 14.38 -13.96
CA ILE A 18 -1.54 13.91 -12.92
C ILE A 18 -1.37 12.40 -13.04
N LEU A 19 -2.45 11.62 -13.06
CA LEU A 19 -2.37 10.16 -13.14
C LEU A 19 -1.64 9.71 -14.42
N ALA A 20 -1.94 10.30 -15.58
CA ALA A 20 -1.23 10.00 -16.83
C ALA A 20 0.28 10.25 -16.70
N ARG A 21 0.69 11.35 -16.04
CA ARG A 21 2.09 11.67 -15.78
C ARG A 21 2.74 10.71 -14.77
N LEU A 22 2.01 10.28 -13.75
CA LEU A 22 2.50 9.30 -12.76
C LEU A 22 2.79 7.96 -13.43
N ILE A 23 1.86 7.45 -14.25
CA ILE A 23 2.04 6.19 -14.97
C ILE A 23 3.17 6.32 -16.00
N ALA A 24 3.18 7.39 -16.80
CA ALA A 24 4.24 7.60 -17.80
C ALA A 24 5.64 7.81 -17.16
N GLY A 25 5.70 8.36 -15.95
CA GLY A 25 6.93 8.59 -15.20
C GLY A 25 7.30 7.48 -14.21
N MET A 26 6.52 6.40 -14.13
CA MET A 26 6.72 5.33 -13.16
C MET A 26 8.00 4.55 -13.47
N ARG A 27 8.98 4.62 -12.57
CA ARG A 27 10.23 3.86 -12.64
C ARG A 27 10.11 2.52 -11.94
N SER A 28 9.34 2.50 -10.85
CA SER A 28 9.01 1.27 -10.14
C SER A 28 7.70 1.43 -9.36
N SER A 29 7.05 0.29 -9.11
CA SER A 29 5.99 0.13 -8.13
C SER A 29 6.38 -1.06 -7.27
N TRP A 30 6.35 -0.89 -5.95
CA TRP A 30 6.74 -1.94 -5.02
C TRP A 30 5.79 -1.99 -3.83
N ARG A 31 5.74 -3.18 -3.22
CA ARG A 31 5.00 -3.47 -2.00
C ARG A 31 5.98 -4.04 -0.98
N MET A 32 5.82 -3.66 0.27
CA MET A 32 6.49 -4.31 1.39
C MET A 32 5.43 -4.87 2.33
N SER A 33 5.64 -6.09 2.80
CA SER A 33 4.74 -6.78 3.73
C SER A 33 5.57 -7.46 4.81
N ALA A 34 5.11 -7.35 6.06
CA ALA A 34 5.68 -8.05 7.20
C ALA A 34 4.62 -9.00 7.76
N ALA A 35 5.05 -10.20 8.13
CA ALA A 35 4.19 -11.18 8.77
C ALA A 35 4.94 -11.81 9.95
N TRP A 36 4.24 -12.00 11.06
CA TRP A 36 4.79 -12.60 12.28
C TRP A 36 3.71 -13.40 13.01
N GLN A 37 4.12 -14.19 13.99
CA GLN A 37 3.20 -14.81 14.94
C GLN A 37 2.90 -13.81 16.04
N GLY A 38 1.64 -13.40 16.14
CA GLY A 38 1.13 -12.49 17.16
C GLY A 38 -0.11 -13.06 17.83
N HIS A 39 -1.00 -12.18 18.29
CA HIS A 39 -2.27 -12.59 18.88
C HIS A 39 -3.43 -11.94 18.13
N ASP A 40 -4.57 -12.62 18.06
CA ASP A 40 -5.87 -12.09 17.65
C ASP A 40 -6.90 -12.52 18.68
N GLU A 41 -7.62 -11.56 19.26
CA GLU A 41 -8.55 -11.78 20.39
C GLU A 41 -7.96 -12.65 21.53
N GLY A 42 -6.65 -12.51 21.78
CA GLY A 42 -5.93 -13.26 22.82
C GLY A 42 -5.45 -14.65 22.42
N ALA A 43 -5.80 -15.15 21.23
CA ALA A 43 -5.31 -16.41 20.69
C ALA A 43 -4.10 -16.20 19.78
N PRO A 44 -3.08 -17.09 19.76
CA PRO A 44 -2.00 -17.02 18.81
C PRO A 44 -2.51 -17.02 17.36
N ALA A 45 -2.12 -16.02 16.59
CA ALA A 45 -2.58 -15.81 15.22
C ALA A 45 -1.50 -15.18 14.35
N ARG A 46 -1.53 -15.48 13.05
CA ARG A 46 -0.63 -14.85 12.08
C ARG A 46 -1.07 -13.42 11.83
N GLN A 47 -0.21 -12.48 12.16
CA GLN A 47 -0.40 -11.07 11.86
C GLN A 47 0.28 -10.70 10.54
N VAL A 48 -0.31 -9.78 9.78
CA VAL A 48 0.23 -9.28 8.52
C VAL A 48 -0.02 -7.78 8.39
N ARG A 49 1.03 -7.02 8.07
CA ARG A 49 0.96 -5.61 7.67
C ARG A 49 1.58 -5.41 6.30
N GLY A 50 1.13 -4.39 5.58
CA GLY A 50 1.74 -4.03 4.31
C GLY A 50 1.47 -2.59 3.91
N PHE A 51 2.26 -2.11 2.96
CA PHE A 51 1.99 -0.87 2.22
C PHE A 51 2.60 -0.96 0.82
N ALA A 52 2.21 -0.04 -0.08
CA ALA A 52 2.74 0.00 -1.44
C ALA A 52 3.06 1.43 -1.89
N VAL A 53 4.14 1.57 -2.67
CA VAL A 53 4.64 2.86 -3.14
C VAL A 53 4.93 2.80 -4.63
N TRP A 54 4.57 3.90 -5.32
CA TRP A 54 5.03 4.18 -6.68
C TRP A 54 6.18 5.19 -6.63
N VAL A 55 7.23 4.91 -7.40
CA VAL A 55 8.36 5.82 -7.61
C VAL A 55 8.23 6.42 -9.01
N CYS A 56 7.80 7.69 -9.08
CA CYS A 56 7.43 8.36 -10.32
C CYS A 56 8.47 9.37 -10.82
N GLY A 57 9.76 9.04 -10.63
CA GLY A 57 10.88 9.89 -11.08
C GLY A 57 10.80 11.32 -10.50
N PRO A 58 10.79 12.38 -11.33
CA PRO A 58 10.66 13.76 -10.86
C PRO A 58 9.38 14.06 -10.06
N LEU A 59 8.34 13.23 -10.16
CA LEU A 59 7.09 13.40 -9.40
C LEU A 59 7.18 12.82 -7.97
N GLY A 60 8.31 12.21 -7.60
CA GLY A 60 8.60 11.72 -6.25
C GLY A 60 7.90 10.40 -5.92
N TYR A 61 7.71 10.18 -4.61
CA TYR A 61 7.08 8.98 -4.06
C TYR A 61 5.58 9.17 -3.88
N TRP A 62 4.81 8.12 -4.16
CA TRP A 62 3.36 8.11 -4.01
C TRP A 62 2.94 6.86 -3.25
N HIS A 63 2.36 7.04 -2.06
CA HIS A 63 1.77 5.96 -1.29
C HIS A 63 0.43 5.56 -1.91
N ARG A 64 0.25 4.26 -2.16
CA ARG A 64 -1.05 3.70 -2.52
C ARG A 64 -1.82 3.38 -1.24
N GLU A 65 -2.66 4.33 -0.83
CA GLU A 65 -3.54 4.16 0.33
C GLU A 65 -4.72 3.23 0.03
N LEU A 66 -5.19 3.20 -1.22
CA LEU A 66 -6.22 2.28 -1.68
C LEU A 66 -5.87 1.64 -3.03
N PRO A 67 -6.17 0.35 -3.25
CA PRO A 67 -6.54 -0.62 -2.20
C PRO A 67 -5.43 -0.74 -1.15
N ALA A 68 -5.81 -0.85 0.13
CA ALA A 68 -4.86 -0.96 1.23
C ALA A 68 -4.23 -2.36 1.24
N GLU A 69 -2.98 -2.46 1.68
CA GLU A 69 -2.32 -3.76 1.84
C GLU A 69 -2.58 -4.33 3.25
N PRO A 70 -2.55 -5.67 3.42
CA PRO A 70 -2.36 -6.69 2.40
C PRO A 70 -3.60 -6.92 1.52
N ILE A 71 -3.41 -6.97 0.21
CA ILE A 71 -4.47 -7.37 -0.74
C ILE A 71 -4.52 -8.90 -0.87
N LEU A 72 -5.68 -9.48 -0.59
CA LEU A 72 -6.01 -10.89 -0.75
C LEU A 72 -6.67 -11.17 -2.11
N PRO A 73 -6.64 -12.43 -2.60
CA PRO A 73 -7.35 -12.82 -3.82
C PRO A 73 -8.83 -12.43 -3.77
N GLY A 74 -9.33 -11.81 -4.84
CA GLY A 74 -10.73 -11.39 -4.97
C GLY A 74 -11.11 -10.06 -4.32
N GLN A 75 -10.20 -9.38 -3.61
CA GLN A 75 -10.50 -8.08 -2.97
C GLN A 75 -10.46 -6.87 -3.91
N VAL A 76 -9.98 -7.06 -5.15
CA VAL A 76 -9.88 -5.99 -6.15
C VAL A 76 -10.69 -6.40 -7.37
N ASP A 77 -11.62 -5.53 -7.73
CA ASP A 77 -12.47 -5.60 -8.92
C ASP A 77 -12.35 -4.30 -9.74
N GLU A 78 -13.19 -4.17 -10.78
CA GLU A 78 -13.23 -3.00 -11.66
C GLU A 78 -13.72 -1.71 -10.98
N ASN A 79 -14.41 -1.82 -9.83
CA ASN A 79 -14.96 -0.69 -9.08
C ASN A 79 -14.09 -0.31 -7.88
N THR A 80 -13.01 -1.07 -7.63
CA THR A 80 -12.13 -0.86 -6.49
C THR A 80 -11.36 0.46 -6.66
N PRO A 81 -11.45 1.39 -5.70
CA PRO A 81 -10.85 2.71 -5.85
C PRO A 81 -9.33 2.65 -5.76
N LEU A 82 -8.66 3.37 -6.66
CA LEU A 82 -7.23 3.69 -6.56
C LEU A 82 -7.06 5.06 -5.89
N ARG A 83 -6.39 5.10 -4.75
CA ARG A 83 -5.99 6.35 -4.08
C ARG A 83 -4.48 6.40 -3.92
N LEU A 84 -3.86 7.33 -4.65
CA LEU A 84 -2.44 7.64 -4.58
C LEU A 84 -2.25 8.99 -3.88
N VAL A 85 -1.40 9.03 -2.87
CA VAL A 85 -1.07 10.24 -2.11
C VAL A 85 0.42 10.49 -2.23
N ARG A 86 0.80 11.70 -2.66
CA ARG A 86 2.21 12.09 -2.73
C ARG A 86 2.79 12.13 -1.32
N VAL A 87 3.95 11.52 -1.14
CA VAL A 87 4.69 11.47 0.12
C VAL A 87 6.14 11.85 -0.10
N ASP A 88 6.82 12.29 0.95
CA ASP A 88 8.26 12.49 0.94
C ASP A 88 9.01 11.21 1.35
N ALA A 89 10.34 11.22 1.24
CA ALA A 89 11.17 10.08 1.60
C ALA A 89 11.10 9.74 3.10
N LYS A 90 10.89 10.74 3.97
CA LYS A 90 10.74 10.53 5.42
C LYS A 90 9.49 9.69 5.70
N LYS A 91 8.37 10.00 5.05
CA LYS A 91 7.14 9.24 5.20
C LYS A 91 7.26 7.83 4.62
N VAL A 92 8.00 7.62 3.53
CA VAL A 92 8.31 6.26 3.04
C VAL A 92 9.06 5.46 4.11
N TRP A 93 10.07 6.06 4.76
CA TRP A 93 10.78 5.41 5.86
C TRP A 93 9.88 5.10 7.05
N GLN A 94 8.98 6.01 7.41
CA GLN A 94 7.99 5.76 8.46
C GLN A 94 7.09 4.56 8.10
N LEU A 95 6.60 4.48 6.87
CA LEU A 95 5.81 3.33 6.43
C LEU A 95 6.59 2.00 6.53
N ILE A 96 7.90 2.02 6.24
CA ILE A 96 8.78 0.85 6.43
C ILE A 96 8.85 0.47 7.91
N THR A 97 9.08 1.43 8.80
CA THR A 97 9.19 1.14 10.23
C THR A 97 7.85 0.77 10.87
N ASP A 98 6.73 1.30 10.39
CA ASP A 98 5.37 0.98 10.84
C ASP A 98 5.00 -0.48 10.52
N LEU A 99 5.72 -1.16 9.62
CA LEU A 99 5.57 -2.60 9.40
C LEU A 99 6.15 -3.45 10.52
N LEU A 100 7.09 -2.92 11.30
CA LEU A 100 7.75 -3.68 12.35
C LEU A 100 6.81 -3.83 13.55
N PRO A 101 6.58 -5.05 14.04
CA PRO A 101 5.80 -5.25 15.26
C PRO A 101 6.54 -4.68 16.48
N ALA A 102 5.77 -4.13 17.41
CA ALA A 102 6.26 -3.87 18.76
C ALA A 102 6.48 -5.18 19.52
N ALA A 103 7.27 -5.15 20.60
CA ALA A 103 7.66 -6.36 21.33
C ALA A 103 6.45 -7.10 21.92
N GLU A 104 5.43 -6.35 22.32
CA GLU A 104 4.20 -6.84 22.94
C GLU A 104 3.28 -7.56 21.95
N GLU A 105 3.52 -7.38 20.65
CA GLU A 105 2.68 -7.94 19.59
C GLU A 105 3.04 -9.38 19.23
N PHE A 106 4.18 -9.88 19.70
CA PHE A 106 4.61 -11.24 19.41
C PHE A 106 3.85 -12.25 20.27
N ALA A 107 3.46 -13.37 19.65
CA ALA A 107 2.93 -14.52 20.35
C ALA A 107 3.97 -15.01 21.37
N THR A 108 3.60 -15.11 22.65
CA THR A 108 4.47 -15.82 23.61
C THR A 108 4.28 -17.31 23.36
N ALA A 109 5.35 -18.09 23.27
CA ALA A 109 5.24 -19.53 23.12
C ALA A 109 4.37 -20.10 24.26
N PRO A 110 3.41 -21.00 23.98
CA PRO A 110 2.71 -21.70 25.04
C PRO A 110 3.75 -22.42 25.89
N HIS A 111 3.78 -22.13 27.20
CA HIS A 111 4.61 -22.88 28.13
C HIS A 111 4.09 -24.32 28.14
N SER A 112 4.89 -25.25 27.63
CA SER A 112 4.67 -26.69 27.81
C SER A 112 4.88 -27.01 29.29
N GLY A 113 3.79 -27.06 30.06
CA GLY A 113 3.76 -27.66 31.39
C GLY A 113 3.45 -29.15 31.31
#